data_AF-A0A1S0U4S1-F1
#
_entry.id   AF-A0A1S0U4S1-F1
#
_cell.length_a   1.000
_cell.length_b   1.000
_cell.length_c   1.000
_cell.angle_alpha   90.00
_cell.angle_beta   90.00
_cell.angle_gamma   90.00
#
_symmetry.space_group_name_H-M   'P 1'
#
loop_
_entity.id
_entity.type
_entity.pdbx_description
1 polymer ?
#
loop_
_entity_poly.entity_id
_entity_poly.type
_entity_poly.pdbx_seq_one_letter_code
_entity_poly.pdbx_strand_id
1 'polypeptide(L)'
;MARGTNLRTAKGFLRLFQLLLYIGWSQRGFMYVPVLNSKEKARELVDIVREQTDAPIGTCINTVSIILSTLLRDLPDLYNLHVIRNALEDDIVDVDNCYDAQVLEQLTANITSHIEDKGQLDWSIRDDEEAVMVKSLQHFSGFLKKADIRVPMKRFRRDNYAFIEQLVSLYQMELKKSVRIELLSTFYSLCLLDRSVITMLLCGQLPVLLALQNNFCLPLTEHDISSLQLLSILFSTGEKFPTSHYDALNLEFLTKIVSLVEDSADAFQFILSFNAHFESNESTVIQALYKNPLLTFGQLLTIQLNRCRAENKDLRAMKLLMDIFCVSDDLIAVLFYDNDLKVLYGILCQDLIDTNQSQKMAMILQIMKNVEVIRRCGFIQEVCASVKTFLLTHDAQLELRCCADFILQQVTE
;
A
#
# COMPACT_ATOMS: atom_id res chain seq x y z
N MET A 1 -6.43 40.41 17.48
CA MET A 1 -6.33 41.08 16.16
C MET A 1 -6.83 40.10 15.10
N ALA A 2 -8.14 40.07 14.89
CA ALA A 2 -8.81 39.11 14.01
C ALA A 2 -9.45 39.89 12.84
N ARG A 3 -8.66 40.11 11.77
CA ARG A 3 -9.13 40.64 10.48
C ARG A 3 -8.20 40.08 9.39
N GLY A 4 -8.53 38.92 8.86
CA GLY A 4 -7.75 38.32 7.76
C GLY A 4 -8.47 37.23 6.96
N THR A 5 -9.47 36.57 7.55
CA THR A 5 -10.11 35.37 6.95
C THR A 5 -11.39 35.64 6.15
N ASN A 6 -11.97 36.85 6.20
CA ASN A 6 -13.26 37.14 5.54
C ASN A 6 -13.18 37.67 4.10
N LEU A 7 -12.00 38.01 3.57
CA LEU A 7 -11.90 38.56 2.21
C LEU A 7 -11.72 37.50 1.11
N ARG A 8 -11.25 36.29 1.43
CA ARG A 8 -11.02 35.21 0.43
C ARG A 8 -12.28 34.39 0.16
N THR A 9 -13.03 34.05 1.20
CA THR A 9 -14.36 33.41 1.11
C THR A 9 -15.38 34.27 0.35
N ALA A 10 -15.35 35.59 0.56
CA ALA A 10 -16.21 36.52 -0.18
C ALA A 10 -15.87 36.60 -1.68
N LYS A 11 -14.59 36.46 -2.07
CA LYS A 11 -14.16 36.48 -3.48
C LYS A 11 -14.56 35.21 -4.24
N GLY A 12 -14.49 34.04 -3.59
CA GLY A 12 -14.97 32.77 -4.17
C GLY A 12 -16.49 32.78 -4.40
N PHE A 13 -17.25 33.24 -3.41
CA PHE A 13 -18.71 33.42 -3.56
C PHE A 13 -19.06 34.47 -4.62
N LEU A 14 -18.32 35.58 -4.71
CA LEU A 14 -18.57 36.59 -5.76
C LEU A 14 -18.34 36.04 -7.17
N ARG A 15 -17.32 35.19 -7.37
CA ARG A 15 -17.06 34.56 -8.67
C ARG A 15 -18.15 33.56 -9.06
N LEU A 16 -18.64 32.78 -8.10
CA LEU A 16 -19.78 31.87 -8.31
C LEU A 16 -21.07 32.66 -8.62
N PHE A 17 -21.29 33.79 -7.96
CA PHE A 17 -22.45 34.67 -8.16
C PHE A 17 -22.39 35.46 -9.47
N GLN A 18 -21.21 35.90 -9.89
CA GLN A 18 -20.99 36.50 -11.21
C GLN A 18 -21.25 35.51 -12.35
N LEU A 19 -20.95 34.21 -12.13
CA LEU A 19 -21.27 33.16 -13.08
C LEU A 19 -22.79 32.94 -13.21
N LEU A 20 -23.53 33.00 -12.10
CA LEU A 20 -24.99 32.89 -12.08
C LEU A 20 -25.68 34.09 -12.75
N LEU A 21 -25.12 35.30 -12.62
CA LEU A 21 -25.61 36.48 -13.33
C LEU A 21 -25.40 36.40 -14.84
N TYR A 22 -24.33 35.74 -15.30
CA TYR A 22 -24.06 35.55 -16.73
C TYR A 22 -25.06 34.58 -17.39
N ILE A 23 -25.64 33.66 -16.61
CA ILE A 23 -26.64 32.69 -17.10
C ILE A 23 -28.04 33.34 -17.23
N GLY A 24 -28.29 34.49 -16.59
CA GLY A 24 -29.62 35.11 -16.48
C GLY A 24 -29.98 36.18 -17.52
N TRP A 25 -29.05 36.64 -18.37
CA TRP A 25 -29.31 37.75 -19.30
C TRP A 25 -28.93 37.39 -20.73
N SER A 26 -29.89 36.87 -21.49
CA SER A 26 -29.80 36.84 -22.96
C SER A 26 -31.18 37.06 -23.58
N GLN A 27 -31.61 38.32 -23.66
CA GLN A 27 -32.52 38.75 -24.71
C GLN A 27 -32.04 40.05 -25.34
N ARG A 28 -31.83 39.98 -26.66
CA ARG A 28 -31.48 41.01 -27.65
C ARG A 28 -29.98 41.27 -27.88
N GLY A 29 -29.55 40.87 -29.07
CA GLY A 29 -28.27 41.19 -29.69
C GLY A 29 -27.60 39.93 -30.20
N PHE A 30 -27.36 39.85 -31.51
CA PHE A 30 -26.48 38.84 -32.12
C PHE A 30 -25.09 38.97 -31.49
N MET A 31 -24.86 38.22 -30.42
CA MET A 31 -23.63 38.15 -29.66
C MET A 31 -23.29 36.67 -29.61
N TYR A 32 -22.07 36.32 -29.98
CA TYR A 32 -21.55 34.95 -29.97
C TYR A 32 -21.85 34.33 -28.61
N VAL A 33 -22.88 33.48 -28.51
CA VAL A 33 -23.21 32.79 -27.26
C VAL A 33 -22.10 31.76 -27.07
N PRO A 34 -21.24 31.88 -26.04
CA PRO A 34 -20.22 30.89 -25.80
C PRO A 34 -20.93 29.54 -25.62
N VAL A 35 -20.59 28.56 -26.45
CA VAL A 35 -21.08 27.19 -26.26
C VAL A 35 -20.51 26.73 -24.93
N LEU A 36 -21.38 26.47 -23.95
CA LEU A 36 -20.97 25.98 -22.64
C LEU A 36 -20.29 24.62 -22.82
N ASN A 37 -18.98 24.57 -22.61
CA ASN A 37 -18.26 23.33 -22.46
C ASN A 37 -18.51 22.81 -21.03
N SER A 38 -19.52 21.96 -20.87
CA SER A 38 -19.95 21.44 -19.57
C SER A 38 -18.84 20.72 -18.82
N LYS A 39 -17.99 19.97 -19.55
CA LYS A 39 -16.87 19.22 -18.97
C LYS A 39 -15.77 20.15 -18.45
N GLU A 40 -15.43 21.17 -19.22
CA GLU A 40 -14.46 22.19 -18.79
C GLU A 40 -14.97 23.00 -17.59
N LYS A 41 -16.27 23.35 -17.58
CA LYS A 41 -16.86 24.05 -16.44
C LYS A 41 -16.90 23.19 -15.18
N ALA A 42 -17.24 21.91 -15.31
CA ALA A 42 -17.23 20.96 -14.20
C ALA A 42 -15.81 20.79 -13.63
N ARG A 43 -14.79 20.68 -14.49
CA ARG A 43 -13.36 20.70 -14.12
C ARG A 43 -13.00 21.91 -13.28
N GLU A 44 -13.30 23.10 -13.81
CA GLU A 44 -12.98 24.37 -13.17
C GLU A 44 -13.62 24.46 -11.78
N LEU A 45 -14.87 24.00 -11.61
CA LEU A 45 -15.54 24.00 -10.31
C LEU A 45 -14.83 23.07 -9.31
N VAL A 46 -14.40 21.89 -9.75
CA VAL A 46 -13.65 20.95 -8.89
C VAL A 46 -12.30 21.55 -8.50
N ASP A 47 -11.56 22.12 -9.45
CA ASP A 47 -10.26 22.75 -9.19
C ASP A 47 -10.39 23.97 -8.26
N ILE A 48 -11.44 24.78 -8.41
CA ILE A 48 -11.71 25.89 -7.48
C ILE A 48 -11.94 25.34 -6.06
N VAL A 49 -12.74 24.29 -5.89
CA VAL A 49 -12.96 23.71 -4.56
C VAL A 49 -11.65 23.12 -4.01
N ARG A 50 -10.86 22.44 -4.84
CA ARG A 50 -9.56 21.87 -4.47
C ARG A 50 -8.59 22.95 -4.01
N GLU A 51 -8.41 24.01 -4.79
CA GLU A 51 -7.53 25.15 -4.46
C GLU A 51 -7.95 25.85 -3.16
N GLN A 52 -9.26 26.05 -2.94
CA GLN A 52 -9.74 26.82 -1.79
C GLN A 52 -9.82 26.02 -0.49
N THR A 53 -9.92 24.70 -0.56
CA THR A 53 -10.15 23.84 0.62
C THR A 53 -9.00 22.90 0.94
N ASP A 54 -8.15 22.60 -0.03
CA ASP A 54 -7.13 21.56 0.06
C ASP A 54 -7.70 20.18 0.51
N ALA A 55 -8.99 19.92 0.27
CA ALA A 55 -9.61 18.62 0.52
C ALA A 55 -9.17 17.57 -0.53
N PRO A 56 -9.23 16.26 -0.23
CA PRO A 56 -8.94 15.21 -1.22
C PRO A 56 -9.81 15.34 -2.48
N ILE A 57 -9.27 15.02 -3.65
CA ILE A 57 -9.94 15.23 -4.94
C ILE A 57 -11.33 14.59 -5.01
N GLY A 58 -11.49 13.37 -4.48
CA GLY A 58 -12.79 12.69 -4.43
C GLY A 58 -13.83 13.44 -3.60
N THR A 59 -13.40 14.09 -2.51
CA THR A 59 -14.25 14.95 -1.68
C THR A 59 -14.63 16.23 -2.42
N CYS A 60 -13.71 16.82 -3.20
CA CYS A 60 -14.00 17.99 -4.02
C CYS A 60 -15.06 17.68 -5.09
N ILE A 61 -14.90 16.56 -5.81
CA ILE A 61 -15.88 16.09 -6.82
C ILE A 61 -17.25 15.88 -6.18
N ASN A 62 -17.31 15.17 -5.06
CA ASN A 62 -18.57 14.95 -4.33
C ASN A 62 -19.19 16.26 -3.85
N THR A 63 -18.39 17.21 -3.38
CA THR A 63 -18.85 18.51 -2.90
C THR A 63 -19.51 19.31 -4.03
N VAL A 64 -18.86 19.38 -5.20
CA VAL A 64 -19.44 20.05 -6.38
C VAL A 64 -20.73 19.35 -6.80
N SER A 65 -20.75 18.01 -6.82
CA SER A 65 -21.94 17.22 -7.14
C SER A 65 -23.13 17.51 -6.20
N ILE A 66 -22.89 17.59 -4.88
CA ILE A 66 -23.92 17.93 -3.89
C ILE A 66 -24.45 19.35 -4.09
N ILE A 67 -23.55 20.32 -4.33
CA ILE A 67 -23.94 21.72 -4.58
C ILE A 67 -24.84 21.81 -5.82
N LEU A 68 -24.42 21.19 -6.94
CA LEU A 68 -25.21 21.19 -8.17
C LEU A 68 -26.55 20.46 -8.00
N SER A 69 -26.57 19.35 -7.27
CA SER A 69 -27.81 18.60 -7.00
C SER A 69 -28.78 19.41 -6.14
N THR A 70 -28.27 20.15 -5.17
CA THR A 70 -29.09 21.03 -4.32
C THR A 70 -29.68 22.17 -5.13
N LEU A 71 -28.88 22.81 -5.99
CA LEU A 71 -29.34 23.88 -6.88
C LEU A 71 -30.38 23.36 -7.88
N LEU A 72 -30.19 22.16 -8.44
CA LEU A 72 -31.13 21.54 -9.38
C LEU A 72 -32.46 21.13 -8.72
N ARG A 73 -32.46 20.81 -7.42
CA ARG A 73 -33.71 20.58 -6.68
C ARG A 73 -34.54 21.86 -6.59
N ASP A 74 -33.87 22.99 -6.35
CA ASP A 74 -34.53 24.28 -6.18
C ASP A 74 -34.82 24.96 -7.54
N LEU A 75 -34.06 24.61 -8.59
CA LEU A 75 -34.13 25.15 -9.96
C LEU A 75 -34.10 24.01 -11.02
N PRO A 76 -35.17 23.21 -11.14
CA PRO A 76 -35.17 21.98 -11.95
C PRO A 76 -35.05 22.21 -13.45
N ASP A 77 -35.52 23.35 -13.96
CA ASP A 77 -35.59 23.63 -15.40
C ASP A 77 -34.26 24.14 -16.00
N LEU A 78 -33.21 24.29 -15.19
CA LEU A 78 -31.91 24.78 -15.65
C LEU A 78 -31.10 23.67 -16.32
N TYR A 79 -31.39 23.44 -17.61
CA TYR A 79 -30.70 22.46 -18.46
C TYR A 79 -29.17 22.52 -18.34
N ASN A 80 -28.57 23.71 -18.38
CA ASN A 80 -27.12 23.89 -18.29
C ASN A 80 -26.51 23.31 -17.00
N LEU A 81 -27.23 23.38 -15.87
CA LEU A 81 -26.76 22.79 -14.61
C LEU A 81 -26.84 21.26 -14.63
N HIS A 82 -27.86 20.69 -15.29
CA HIS A 82 -27.94 19.23 -15.49
C HIS A 82 -26.77 18.73 -16.32
N VAL A 83 -26.43 19.41 -17.41
CA VAL A 83 -25.31 18.99 -18.29
C VAL A 83 -23.97 19.09 -17.56
N ILE A 84 -23.74 20.14 -16.74
CA ILE A 84 -22.52 20.25 -15.92
C ILE A 84 -22.47 19.15 -14.86
N ARG A 85 -23.58 18.88 -14.16
CA ARG A 85 -23.64 17.82 -13.14
C ARG A 85 -23.33 16.46 -13.76
N ASN A 86 -23.98 16.14 -14.88
CA ASN A 86 -23.76 14.85 -15.55
C ASN A 86 -22.32 14.70 -16.05
N ALA A 87 -21.65 15.80 -16.42
CA ALA A 87 -20.24 15.77 -16.80
C ALA A 87 -19.29 15.40 -15.64
N LEU A 88 -19.72 15.49 -14.37
CA LEU A 88 -18.93 15.02 -13.21
C LEU A 88 -18.90 13.50 -13.07
N GLU A 89 -19.84 12.79 -13.70
CA GLU A 89 -19.88 11.31 -13.68
C GLU A 89 -18.81 10.71 -14.61
N ASP A 90 -18.31 11.48 -15.57
CA ASP A 90 -17.19 11.14 -16.43
C ASP A 90 -15.84 11.37 -15.74
N ASP A 91 -14.77 10.85 -16.35
CA ASP A 91 -13.40 11.21 -15.98
C ASP A 91 -13.16 12.73 -16.15
N ILE A 92 -13.29 13.42 -15.03
CA ILE A 92 -13.30 14.87 -14.99
C ILE A 92 -11.91 15.46 -14.80
N VAL A 93 -10.98 14.79 -14.13
CA VAL A 93 -9.66 15.38 -13.83
C VAL A 93 -8.84 15.51 -15.11
N ASP A 94 -8.50 16.75 -15.49
CA ASP A 94 -7.52 17.01 -16.55
C ASP A 94 -6.12 16.87 -15.96
N VAL A 95 -5.54 15.68 -16.13
CA VAL A 95 -4.24 15.30 -15.55
C VAL A 95 -3.10 16.24 -15.96
N ASP A 96 -3.22 16.94 -17.10
CA ASP A 96 -2.17 17.84 -17.60
C ASP A 96 -2.25 19.25 -17.02
N ASN A 97 -3.46 19.76 -16.82
CA ASN A 97 -3.68 21.19 -16.57
C ASN A 97 -4.44 21.50 -15.28
N CYS A 98 -4.74 20.49 -14.46
CA CYS A 98 -5.43 20.72 -13.20
C CYS A 98 -4.55 21.45 -12.17
N TYR A 99 -5.20 21.97 -11.14
CA TYR A 99 -4.52 22.63 -10.02
C TYR A 99 -3.43 21.75 -9.39
N ASP A 100 -3.72 20.47 -9.16
CA ASP A 100 -2.77 19.54 -8.51
C ASP A 100 -1.51 19.31 -9.37
N ALA A 101 -1.58 19.41 -10.70
CA ALA A 101 -0.40 19.29 -11.57
C ALA A 101 0.60 20.44 -11.34
N GLN A 102 0.10 21.67 -11.18
CA GLN A 102 0.91 22.85 -10.88
C GLN A 102 1.51 22.79 -9.47
N VAL A 103 0.72 22.34 -8.49
CA VAL A 103 1.20 22.15 -7.11
C VAL A 103 2.32 21.11 -7.07
N LEU A 104 2.16 19.98 -7.77
CA LEU A 104 3.19 18.95 -7.84
C LEU A 104 4.50 19.48 -8.45
N GLU A 105 4.42 20.28 -9.51
CA GLU A 105 5.60 20.91 -10.13
C GLU A 105 6.33 21.81 -9.13
N GLN A 106 5.60 22.64 -8.37
CA GLN A 106 6.19 23.50 -7.34
C GLN A 106 6.83 22.70 -6.19
N LEU A 107 6.15 21.64 -5.72
CA LEU A 107 6.65 20.79 -4.64
C LEU A 107 7.93 20.06 -5.04
N THR A 108 7.93 19.46 -6.23
CA THR A 108 9.10 18.74 -6.75
C THR A 108 10.26 19.67 -6.99
N ALA A 109 10.03 20.84 -7.61
CA ALA A 109 11.07 21.85 -7.83
C ALA A 109 11.69 22.35 -6.51
N ASN A 110 10.86 22.63 -5.50
CA ASN A 110 11.34 23.08 -4.19
C ASN A 110 12.21 22.03 -3.48
N ILE A 111 11.82 20.75 -3.54
CA ILE A 111 12.61 19.68 -2.95
C ILE A 111 13.92 19.48 -3.74
N THR A 112 13.85 19.48 -5.08
CA THR A 112 15.04 19.34 -5.93
C THR A 112 16.04 20.47 -5.69
N SER A 113 15.60 21.72 -5.56
CA SER A 113 16.52 22.83 -5.24
C SER A 113 17.23 22.63 -3.90
N HIS A 114 16.51 22.14 -2.87
CA HIS A 114 17.15 21.83 -1.59
C HIS A 114 18.19 20.70 -1.70
N ILE A 115 17.95 19.69 -2.54
CA ILE A 115 18.91 18.61 -2.80
C ILE A 115 20.15 19.14 -3.51
N GLU A 116 19.96 19.98 -4.52
CA GLU A 116 21.06 20.57 -5.30
C GLU A 116 21.91 21.53 -4.46
N ASP A 117 21.29 22.36 -3.63
CA ASP A 117 21.98 23.27 -2.70
C ASP A 117 22.84 22.48 -1.71
N LYS A 118 22.31 21.37 -1.17
CA LYS A 118 23.05 20.46 -0.28
C LYS A 118 24.24 19.81 -0.99
N GLY A 119 24.15 19.54 -2.29
CA GLY A 119 25.27 19.00 -3.08
C GLY A 119 26.42 20.00 -3.29
N GLN A 120 26.17 21.30 -3.13
CA GLN A 120 27.13 22.38 -3.40
C GLN A 120 27.78 22.97 -2.14
N LEU A 121 27.21 22.72 -0.94
CA LEU A 121 27.66 23.28 0.33
C LEU A 121 28.14 22.17 1.29
N ASP A 122 29.20 22.47 2.05
CA ASP A 122 29.72 21.59 3.10
C ASP A 122 28.59 21.09 4.02
N TRP A 123 28.65 19.80 4.37
CA TRP A 123 27.64 18.91 4.95
C TRP A 123 26.97 19.29 6.29
N SER A 124 26.99 20.56 6.68
CA SER A 124 26.32 21.08 7.86
C SER A 124 25.06 21.84 7.46
N ILE A 125 23.96 21.11 7.24
CA ILE A 125 22.61 21.68 7.21
C ILE A 125 22.42 22.49 8.49
N ARG A 126 22.22 23.81 8.36
CA ARG A 126 21.87 24.66 9.51
C ARG A 126 20.51 24.21 10.06
N ASP A 127 20.26 24.36 11.36
CA ASP A 127 19.04 23.79 11.99
C ASP A 127 17.72 24.32 11.39
N ASP A 128 17.75 25.50 10.78
CA ASP A 128 16.64 26.06 10.01
C ASP A 128 16.39 25.30 8.69
N GLU A 129 17.43 24.96 7.94
CA GLU A 129 17.34 24.21 6.67
C GLU A 129 16.77 22.80 6.87
N GLU A 130 17.11 22.12 7.98
CA GLU A 130 16.54 20.82 8.35
C GLU A 130 15.01 20.91 8.50
N ALA A 131 14.53 21.90 9.25
CA ALA A 131 13.11 22.09 9.50
C ALA A 131 12.35 22.44 8.21
N VAL A 132 12.98 23.18 7.28
CA VAL A 132 12.39 23.46 5.96
C VAL A 132 12.28 22.19 5.12
N MET A 133 13.32 21.35 5.11
CA MET A 133 13.29 20.10 4.35
C MET A 133 12.22 19.14 4.88
N VAL A 134 12.14 18.95 6.20
CA VAL A 134 11.11 18.12 6.84
C VAL A 134 9.71 18.63 6.46
N LYS A 135 9.45 19.93 6.56
CA LYS A 135 8.14 20.50 6.16
C LYS A 135 7.84 20.31 4.67
N SER A 136 8.85 20.41 3.81
CA SER A 136 8.69 20.21 2.37
C SER A 136 8.31 18.77 2.04
N LEU A 137 8.98 17.79 2.66
CA LEU A 137 8.65 16.38 2.54
C LEU A 137 7.27 16.03 3.11
N GLN A 138 6.89 16.62 4.26
CA GLN A 138 5.56 16.48 4.84
C GLN A 138 4.46 17.02 3.91
N HIS A 139 4.69 18.20 3.34
CA HIS A 139 3.75 18.81 2.40
C HIS A 139 3.60 17.94 1.14
N PHE A 140 4.72 17.43 0.61
CA PHE A 140 4.71 16.53 -0.53
C PHE A 140 3.97 15.21 -0.22
N SER A 141 4.30 14.54 0.87
CA SER A 141 3.61 13.32 1.32
C SER A 141 2.11 13.55 1.56
N GLY A 142 1.76 14.68 2.16
CA GLY A 142 0.37 15.09 2.35
C GLY A 142 -0.36 15.31 1.03
N PHE A 143 0.29 15.93 0.04
CA PHE A 143 -0.25 16.11 -1.31
C PHE A 143 -0.54 14.76 -1.98
N LEU A 144 0.39 13.80 -1.94
CA LEU A 144 0.22 12.47 -2.57
C LEU A 144 -1.02 11.72 -2.05
N LYS A 145 -1.38 11.89 -0.77
CA LYS A 145 -2.55 11.27 -0.15
C LYS A 145 -3.89 11.89 -0.59
N LYS A 146 -3.87 13.11 -1.14
CA LYS A 146 -5.06 13.91 -1.47
C LYS A 146 -5.32 14.03 -2.97
N ALA A 147 -4.27 14.05 -3.77
CA ALA A 147 -4.34 14.25 -5.20
C ALA A 147 -4.93 13.03 -5.93
N ASP A 148 -5.43 13.22 -7.15
CA ASP A 148 -5.72 12.12 -8.06
C ASP A 148 -4.41 11.43 -8.44
N ILE A 149 -4.28 10.15 -8.14
CA ILE A 149 -3.08 9.32 -8.39
C ILE A 149 -2.50 9.49 -9.81
N ARG A 150 -3.34 9.73 -10.82
CA ARG A 150 -2.90 9.84 -12.21
C ARG A 150 -2.01 11.05 -12.44
N VAL A 151 -2.17 12.12 -11.64
CA VAL A 151 -1.37 13.35 -11.70
C VAL A 151 0.09 13.08 -11.32
N PRO A 152 0.42 12.64 -10.09
CA PRO A 152 1.79 12.31 -9.73
C PRO A 152 2.36 11.17 -10.59
N MET A 153 1.58 10.13 -10.89
CA MET A 153 2.09 9.02 -11.69
C MET A 153 2.45 9.43 -13.12
N LYS A 154 1.68 10.31 -13.77
CA LYS A 154 2.04 10.84 -15.08
C LYS A 154 3.34 11.63 -15.02
N ARG A 155 3.51 12.46 -13.99
CA ARG A 155 4.74 13.27 -13.81
C ARG A 155 5.98 12.41 -13.59
N PHE A 156 5.89 11.41 -12.71
CA PHE A 156 7.03 10.53 -12.39
C PHE A 156 7.39 9.60 -13.56
N ARG A 157 6.41 9.12 -14.34
CA ARG A 157 6.71 8.30 -15.52
C ARG A 157 7.40 9.07 -16.64
N ARG A 158 7.19 10.39 -16.72
CA ARG A 158 7.74 11.25 -17.79
C ARG A 158 9.27 11.27 -17.80
N ASP A 159 9.90 11.20 -16.64
CA ASP A 159 11.36 11.23 -16.46
C ASP A 159 11.90 9.93 -15.87
N ASN A 160 11.19 8.82 -16.10
CA ASN A 160 11.57 7.49 -15.62
C ASN A 160 11.87 7.46 -14.11
N TYR A 161 11.03 8.15 -13.33
CA TYR A 161 11.09 8.22 -11.87
C TYR A 161 12.34 8.93 -11.31
N ALA A 162 13.05 9.73 -12.11
CA ALA A 162 14.28 10.42 -11.71
C ALA A 162 14.15 11.22 -10.40
N PHE A 163 13.01 11.90 -10.18
CA PHE A 163 12.76 12.62 -8.92
C PHE A 163 12.74 11.68 -7.71
N ILE A 164 12.17 10.48 -7.83
CA ILE A 164 12.14 9.53 -6.71
C ILE A 164 13.54 8.96 -6.47
N GLU A 165 14.33 8.71 -7.52
CA GLU A 165 15.73 8.30 -7.38
C GLU A 165 16.59 9.38 -6.70
N GLN A 166 16.32 10.67 -6.96
CA GLN A 166 16.95 11.77 -6.25
C GLN A 166 16.63 11.75 -4.75
N LEU A 167 15.39 11.42 -4.36
CA LEU A 167 15.04 11.23 -2.95
C LEU A 167 15.81 10.07 -2.31
N VAL A 168 15.99 8.95 -3.04
CA VAL A 168 16.80 7.80 -2.55
C VAL A 168 18.26 8.22 -2.35
N SER A 169 18.81 8.98 -3.30
CA SER A 169 20.16 9.54 -3.20
C SER A 169 20.29 10.49 -1.99
N LEU A 170 19.28 11.32 -1.74
CA LEU A 170 19.23 12.16 -0.55
C LEU A 170 19.22 11.31 0.72
N TYR A 171 18.39 10.25 0.78
CA TYR A 171 18.33 9.36 1.94
C TYR A 171 19.69 8.70 2.25
N GLN A 172 20.43 8.31 1.20
CA GLN A 172 21.76 7.72 1.32
C GLN A 172 22.76 8.69 1.97
N MET A 173 22.70 9.96 1.58
CA MET A 173 23.66 11.00 2.00
C MET A 173 23.24 11.75 3.27
N GLU A 174 21.99 11.62 3.70
CA GLU A 174 21.45 12.34 4.85
C GLU A 174 21.89 11.73 6.19
N LEU A 175 22.40 12.60 7.08
CA LEU A 175 22.85 12.24 8.42
C LEU A 175 21.81 12.59 9.48
N LYS A 176 20.96 13.60 9.21
CA LYS A 176 19.96 14.07 10.18
C LYS A 176 18.75 13.12 10.22
N LYS A 177 18.57 12.44 11.36
CA LYS A 177 17.54 11.39 11.54
C LYS A 177 16.11 11.86 11.26
N SER A 178 15.76 13.08 11.63
CA SER A 178 14.45 13.70 11.38
C SER A 178 14.09 13.72 9.89
N VAL A 179 15.02 14.18 9.04
CA VAL A 179 14.87 14.17 7.58
C VAL A 179 14.79 12.75 7.06
N ARG A 180 15.61 11.82 7.59
CA ARG A 180 15.55 10.41 7.18
C ARG A 180 14.20 9.77 7.49
N ILE A 181 13.64 10.00 8.68
CA ILE A 181 12.31 9.50 9.05
C ILE A 181 11.25 10.07 8.11
N GLU A 182 11.30 11.36 7.80
CA GLU A 182 10.34 11.97 6.87
C GLU A 182 10.51 11.48 5.42
N LEU A 183 11.74 11.16 4.99
CA LEU A 183 11.99 10.47 3.73
C LEU A 183 11.38 9.08 3.71
N LEU A 184 11.47 8.30 4.80
CA LEU A 184 10.83 6.99 4.91
C LEU A 184 9.29 7.12 4.79
N SER A 185 8.69 8.10 5.48
CA SER A 185 7.26 8.45 5.36
C SER A 185 6.88 8.83 3.92
N THR A 186 7.77 9.55 3.24
CA THR A 186 7.59 9.95 1.83
C THR A 186 7.64 8.74 0.89
N PHE A 187 8.63 7.85 1.03
CA PHE A 187 8.71 6.62 0.25
C PHE A 187 7.53 5.70 0.49
N TYR A 188 7.07 5.59 1.74
CA TYR A 188 5.87 4.84 2.06
C TYR A 188 4.64 5.41 1.32
N SER A 189 4.45 6.73 1.37
CA SER A 189 3.35 7.41 0.65
C SER A 189 3.44 7.21 -0.87
N LEU A 190 4.66 7.20 -1.42
CA LEU A 190 4.92 6.90 -2.84
C LEU A 190 4.57 5.44 -3.20
N CYS A 191 4.91 4.48 -2.35
CA CYS A 191 4.59 3.05 -2.55
C CYS A 191 3.07 2.79 -2.56
N LEU A 192 2.28 3.62 -1.88
CA LEU A 192 0.82 3.52 -1.88
C LEU A 192 0.16 4.02 -3.16
N LEU A 193 0.90 4.71 -4.04
CA LEU A 193 0.35 5.16 -5.31
C LEU A 193 0.16 3.97 -6.25
N ASP A 194 1.24 3.38 -6.73
CA ASP A 194 1.18 2.42 -7.83
C ASP A 194 2.26 1.36 -7.67
N ARG A 195 1.94 0.13 -8.07
CA ARG A 195 2.87 -1.01 -8.01
C ARG A 195 4.19 -0.71 -8.75
N SER A 196 4.16 0.04 -9.85
CA SER A 196 5.38 0.41 -10.58
C SER A 196 6.38 1.21 -9.72
N VAL A 197 5.91 1.99 -8.74
CA VAL A 197 6.79 2.69 -7.80
C VAL A 197 7.44 1.71 -6.83
N ILE A 198 6.68 0.73 -6.34
CA ILE A 198 7.21 -0.37 -5.51
C ILE A 198 8.31 -1.10 -6.28
N THR A 199 8.04 -1.51 -7.52
CA THR A 199 9.01 -2.24 -8.36
C THR A 199 10.28 -1.43 -8.61
N MET A 200 10.15 -0.12 -8.90
CA MET A 200 11.29 0.76 -9.12
C MET A 200 12.16 0.87 -7.85
N LEU A 201 11.55 1.12 -6.69
CA LEU A 201 12.26 1.23 -5.43
C LEU A 201 12.88 -0.10 -4.98
N LEU A 202 12.15 -1.21 -5.15
CA LEU A 202 12.58 -2.56 -4.80
C LEU A 202 13.77 -3.02 -5.65
N CYS A 203 13.81 -2.66 -6.93
CA CYS A 203 14.95 -2.96 -7.81
C CYS A 203 16.11 -1.97 -7.66
N GLY A 204 15.88 -0.85 -6.97
CA GLY A 204 16.88 0.18 -6.71
C GLY A 204 17.76 -0.13 -5.48
N GLN A 205 18.52 0.86 -5.02
CA GLN A 205 19.41 0.67 -3.87
C GLN A 205 18.70 0.76 -2.51
N LEU A 206 17.44 1.21 -2.48
CA LEU A 206 16.74 1.53 -1.24
C LEU A 206 16.65 0.34 -0.26
N PRO A 207 16.26 -0.90 -0.66
CA PRO A 207 16.22 -2.03 0.27
C PRO A 207 17.58 -2.32 0.93
N VAL A 208 18.66 -2.22 0.14
CA VAL A 208 20.03 -2.43 0.61
C VAL A 208 20.45 -1.33 1.59
N LEU A 209 20.15 -0.07 1.28
CA LEU A 209 20.41 1.06 2.18
C LEU A 209 19.69 0.89 3.52
N LEU A 210 18.41 0.51 3.48
CA LEU A 210 17.61 0.27 4.69
C LEU A 210 18.20 -0.87 5.52
N ALA A 211 18.67 -1.95 4.90
CA ALA A 211 19.27 -3.07 5.61
C ALA A 211 20.61 -2.69 6.26
N LEU A 212 21.47 -1.95 5.56
CA LEU A 212 22.85 -1.66 6.00
C LEU A 212 22.96 -0.45 6.95
N GLN A 213 22.07 0.54 6.82
CA GLN A 213 22.15 1.78 7.60
C GLN A 213 21.30 1.75 8.87
N ASN A 214 20.60 0.64 9.13
CA ASN A 214 19.84 0.41 10.35
C ASN A 214 20.52 -0.65 11.22
N ASN A 215 20.41 -0.47 12.53
CA ASN A 215 20.96 -1.43 13.48
C ASN A 215 19.94 -2.46 13.94
N PHE A 216 18.61 -2.24 13.82
CA PHE A 216 17.59 -3.22 14.20
C PHE A 216 17.90 -3.97 15.51
N CYS A 217 18.06 -3.21 16.60
CA CYS A 217 18.31 -3.75 17.94
C CYS A 217 17.24 -3.23 18.90
N LEU A 218 16.82 -4.06 19.86
CA LEU A 218 15.85 -3.64 20.87
C LEU A 218 16.47 -2.66 21.89
N PRO A 219 15.72 -1.65 22.35
CA PRO A 219 14.41 -1.23 21.84
C PRO A 219 14.54 -0.57 20.45
N LEU A 220 13.62 -0.90 19.53
CA LEU A 220 13.64 -0.34 18.18
C LEU A 220 13.38 1.17 18.22
N THR A 221 14.17 1.92 17.45
CA THR A 221 13.93 3.36 17.28
C THR A 221 12.80 3.61 16.29
N GLU A 222 12.25 4.83 16.28
CA GLU A 222 11.26 5.25 15.27
C GLU A 222 11.78 5.03 13.84
N HIS A 223 13.06 5.32 13.60
CA HIS A 223 13.71 5.09 12.31
C HIS A 223 13.78 3.59 11.95
N ASP A 224 14.07 2.71 12.91
CA ASP A 224 14.07 1.25 12.66
C ASP A 224 12.66 0.76 12.31
N ILE A 225 11.64 1.22 13.05
CA ILE A 225 10.23 0.87 12.81
C ILE A 225 9.79 1.32 11.42
N SER A 226 10.02 2.59 11.06
CA SER A 226 9.69 3.10 9.72
C SER A 226 10.46 2.38 8.62
N SER A 227 11.70 1.94 8.88
CA SER A 227 12.49 1.16 7.93
C SER A 227 11.91 -0.25 7.73
N LEU A 228 11.47 -0.92 8.79
CA LEU A 228 10.79 -2.24 8.70
C LEU A 228 9.45 -2.13 7.97
N GLN A 229 8.67 -1.08 8.23
CA GLN A 229 7.42 -0.81 7.53
C GLN A 229 7.64 -0.58 6.04
N LEU A 230 8.67 0.19 5.70
CA LEU A 230 9.03 0.44 4.30
C LEU A 230 9.54 -0.83 3.61
N LEU A 231 10.39 -1.61 4.27
CA LEU A 231 10.82 -2.91 3.74
C LEU A 231 9.61 -3.84 3.52
N SER A 232 8.68 -3.90 4.48
CA SER A 232 7.46 -4.70 4.35
C SER A 232 6.63 -4.32 3.12
N ILE A 233 6.39 -3.03 2.87
CA ILE A 233 5.65 -2.61 1.66
C ILE A 233 6.44 -2.89 0.38
N LEU A 234 7.77 -2.73 0.38
CA LEU A 234 8.62 -3.00 -0.79
C LEU A 234 8.56 -4.47 -1.22
N PHE A 235 8.60 -5.40 -0.28
CA PHE A 235 8.53 -6.84 -0.56
C PHE A 235 7.09 -7.38 -0.65
N SER A 236 6.07 -6.55 -0.43
CA SER A 236 4.66 -7.00 -0.34
C SER A 236 4.09 -7.62 -1.62
N THR A 237 4.68 -7.30 -2.78
CA THR A 237 4.22 -7.78 -4.09
C THR A 237 4.69 -9.21 -4.41
N GLY A 238 5.67 -9.73 -3.67
CA GLY A 238 6.29 -11.03 -3.93
C GLY A 238 7.04 -11.12 -5.26
N GLU A 239 7.39 -9.99 -5.88
CA GLU A 239 8.12 -9.99 -7.13
C GLU A 239 9.63 -10.20 -6.93
N LYS A 240 10.28 -10.77 -7.95
CA LYS A 240 11.73 -10.99 -7.93
C LYS A 240 12.46 -9.65 -8.02
N PHE A 241 13.60 -9.56 -7.34
CA PHE A 241 14.46 -8.37 -7.26
C PHE A 241 15.92 -8.75 -7.56
N PRO A 242 16.83 -7.77 -7.76
CA PRO A 242 18.22 -8.06 -8.12
C PRO A 242 18.92 -8.97 -7.11
N THR A 243 19.63 -9.98 -7.61
CA THR A 243 20.32 -10.97 -6.77
C THR A 243 21.41 -10.36 -5.89
N SER A 244 21.99 -9.22 -6.29
CA SER A 244 22.96 -8.48 -5.49
C SER A 244 22.40 -7.96 -4.16
N HIS A 245 21.07 -7.83 -4.03
CA HIS A 245 20.47 -7.39 -2.76
C HIS A 245 20.64 -8.43 -1.66
N TYR A 246 20.80 -9.71 -2.00
CA TYR A 246 21.06 -10.76 -1.02
C TYR A 246 22.41 -10.61 -0.33
N ASP A 247 23.34 -9.81 -0.85
CA ASP A 247 24.61 -9.52 -0.14
C ASP A 247 24.34 -8.81 1.20
N ALA A 248 23.35 -7.90 1.22
CA ALA A 248 22.91 -7.19 2.41
C ALA A 248 21.72 -7.87 3.12
N LEU A 249 20.74 -8.36 2.35
CA LEU A 249 19.55 -9.06 2.85
C LEU A 249 19.83 -10.57 2.97
N ASN A 250 20.97 -10.89 3.58
CA ASN A 250 21.46 -12.26 3.72
C ASN A 250 20.85 -12.99 4.93
N LEU A 251 21.27 -14.23 5.14
CA LEU A 251 20.82 -15.06 6.25
C LEU A 251 21.10 -14.45 7.64
N GLU A 252 22.22 -13.77 7.84
CA GLU A 252 22.55 -13.13 9.12
C GLU A 252 21.57 -11.99 9.42
N PHE A 253 21.29 -11.15 8.42
CA PHE A 253 20.28 -10.11 8.51
C PHE A 253 18.90 -10.70 8.86
N LEU A 254 18.46 -11.73 8.14
CA LEU A 254 17.15 -12.33 8.39
C LEU A 254 17.07 -13.02 9.75
N THR A 255 18.12 -13.72 10.21
CA THR A 255 18.17 -14.30 11.56
C THR A 255 18.04 -13.22 12.63
N LYS A 256 18.67 -12.06 12.42
CA LYS A 256 18.50 -10.90 13.30
C LYS A 256 17.08 -10.38 13.28
N ILE A 257 16.45 -10.19 12.12
CA ILE A 257 15.06 -9.71 12.09
C ILE A 257 14.08 -10.72 12.68
N VAL A 258 14.28 -12.02 12.43
CA VAL A 258 13.52 -13.10 13.07
C VAL A 258 13.58 -12.95 14.60
N SER A 259 14.75 -12.68 15.18
CA SER A 259 14.89 -12.51 16.63
C SER A 259 14.06 -11.36 17.23
N LEU A 260 13.60 -10.42 16.40
CA LEU A 260 12.81 -9.25 16.81
C LEU A 260 11.30 -9.49 16.70
N VAL A 261 10.87 -10.59 16.07
CA VAL A 261 9.46 -10.84 15.71
C VAL A 261 8.54 -10.89 16.93
N GLU A 262 9.03 -11.40 18.06
CA GLU A 262 8.24 -11.49 19.29
C GLU A 262 7.87 -10.10 19.83
N ASP A 263 8.79 -9.14 19.72
CA ASP A 263 8.66 -7.79 20.26
C ASP A 263 8.21 -6.74 19.21
N SER A 264 8.21 -7.08 17.92
CA SER A 264 7.93 -6.16 16.82
C SER A 264 7.01 -6.76 15.76
N ALA A 265 5.79 -6.22 15.71
CA ALA A 265 4.84 -6.53 14.65
C ALA A 265 5.38 -6.12 13.26
N ASP A 266 6.13 -5.03 13.16
CA ASP A 266 6.72 -4.58 11.89
C ASP A 266 7.81 -5.53 11.38
N ALA A 267 8.63 -6.08 12.28
CA ALA A 267 9.59 -7.14 11.94
C ALA A 267 8.86 -8.38 11.42
N PHE A 268 7.77 -8.78 12.08
CA PHE A 268 6.94 -9.90 11.63
C PHE A 268 6.35 -9.66 10.24
N GLN A 269 5.77 -8.47 9.99
CA GLN A 269 5.22 -8.10 8.68
C GLN A 269 6.29 -8.08 7.59
N PHE A 270 7.50 -7.63 7.90
CA PHE A 270 8.62 -7.72 6.96
C PHE A 270 8.97 -9.16 6.64
N ILE A 271 9.07 -10.06 7.63
CA ILE A 271 9.37 -11.49 7.38
C ILE A 271 8.31 -12.14 6.48
N LEU A 272 7.03 -11.84 6.69
CA LEU A 272 5.95 -12.33 5.82
C LEU A 272 6.10 -11.82 4.38
N SER A 273 6.41 -10.54 4.21
CA SER A 273 6.57 -9.90 2.90
C SER A 273 7.80 -10.43 2.17
N PHE A 274 8.94 -10.49 2.86
CA PHE A 274 10.18 -11.01 2.32
C PHE A 274 10.09 -12.50 2.00
N ASN A 275 9.25 -13.29 2.67
CA ASN A 275 9.09 -14.69 2.26
C ASN A 275 8.31 -14.84 0.93
N ALA A 276 7.51 -13.85 0.55
CA ALA A 276 6.50 -14.00 -0.51
C ALA A 276 7.09 -14.29 -1.90
N HIS A 277 8.31 -13.84 -2.21
CA HIS A 277 8.94 -14.04 -3.51
C HIS A 277 9.62 -15.40 -3.68
N PHE A 278 9.82 -16.17 -2.59
CA PHE A 278 10.54 -17.45 -2.68
C PHE A 278 9.69 -18.53 -3.34
N GLU A 279 10.33 -19.27 -4.24
CA GLU A 279 9.84 -20.55 -4.73
C GLU A 279 10.12 -21.64 -3.68
N SER A 280 9.35 -22.73 -3.69
CA SER A 280 9.41 -23.77 -2.66
C SER A 280 10.84 -24.33 -2.48
N ASN A 281 11.27 -24.48 -1.22
CA ASN A 281 12.54 -25.08 -0.74
C ASN A 281 13.82 -24.21 -0.75
N GLU A 282 13.78 -22.97 -1.25
CA GLU A 282 14.97 -22.08 -1.28
C GLU A 282 14.90 -20.91 -0.28
N SER A 283 13.88 -20.87 0.57
CA SER A 283 13.62 -19.71 1.42
C SER A 283 14.70 -19.51 2.49
N THR A 284 15.43 -18.40 2.37
CA THR A 284 16.39 -17.95 3.39
C THR A 284 15.68 -17.60 4.70
N VAL A 285 14.39 -17.26 4.66
CA VAL A 285 13.57 -17.05 5.87
C VAL A 285 13.40 -18.35 6.64
N ILE A 286 13.14 -19.47 5.95
CA ILE A 286 13.05 -20.78 6.59
C ILE A 286 14.40 -21.17 7.22
N GLN A 287 15.51 -20.91 6.52
CA GLN A 287 16.85 -21.12 7.10
C GLN A 287 17.11 -20.24 8.34
N ALA A 288 16.63 -18.99 8.33
CA ALA A 288 16.73 -18.11 9.49
C ALA A 288 15.92 -18.62 10.68
N LEU A 289 14.71 -19.15 10.45
CA LEU A 289 13.88 -19.77 11.47
C LEU A 289 14.51 -21.05 12.04
N TYR A 290 15.21 -21.86 11.23
CA TYR A 290 15.99 -22.98 11.76
C TYR A 290 17.13 -22.54 12.67
N LYS A 291 17.83 -21.47 12.31
CA LYS A 291 18.95 -20.95 13.10
C LYS A 291 18.50 -20.33 14.41
N ASN A 292 17.34 -19.67 14.42
CA ASN A 292 16.79 -19.02 15.60
C ASN A 292 15.28 -19.27 15.69
N PRO A 293 14.88 -20.48 16.10
CA PRO A 293 13.47 -20.82 16.19
C PRO A 293 12.84 -20.10 17.39
N LEU A 294 11.78 -19.35 17.11
CA LEU A 294 11.00 -18.66 18.13
C LEU A 294 9.74 -19.47 18.44
N LEU A 295 9.58 -19.88 19.70
CA LEU A 295 8.43 -20.69 20.15
C LEU A 295 7.09 -19.99 19.95
N THR A 296 7.08 -18.66 20.00
CA THR A 296 5.89 -17.82 19.79
C THR A 296 5.56 -17.60 18.31
N PHE A 297 6.46 -17.96 17.39
CA PHE A 297 6.30 -17.68 15.97
C PHE A 297 5.08 -18.37 15.36
N GLY A 298 4.87 -19.65 15.68
CA GLY A 298 3.72 -20.41 15.17
C GLY A 298 2.39 -19.81 15.64
N GLN A 299 2.34 -19.32 16.88
CA GLN A 299 1.18 -18.63 17.44
C GLN A 299 0.93 -17.30 16.72
N LEU A 300 1.96 -16.48 16.52
CA LEU A 300 1.86 -15.22 15.79
C LEU A 300 1.38 -15.44 14.34
N LEU A 301 1.90 -16.47 13.66
CA LEU A 301 1.48 -16.84 12.32
C LEU A 301 0.02 -17.30 12.28
N THR A 302 -0.40 -18.11 13.24
CA THR A 302 -1.79 -18.57 13.36
C THR A 302 -2.76 -17.41 13.61
N ILE A 303 -2.38 -16.47 14.49
CA ILE A 303 -3.16 -15.24 14.75
C ILE A 303 -3.27 -14.41 13.47
N GLN A 304 -2.18 -14.23 12.73
CA GLN A 304 -2.17 -13.45 11.50
C GLN A 304 -3.04 -14.09 10.42
N LEU A 305 -2.98 -15.41 10.26
CA LEU A 305 -3.86 -16.14 9.35
C LEU A 305 -5.33 -15.88 9.68
N ASN A 306 -5.69 -15.97 10.96
CA ASN A 306 -7.06 -15.71 11.40
C ASN A 306 -7.51 -14.27 11.13
N ARG A 307 -6.62 -13.27 11.30
CA ARG A 307 -6.91 -11.86 10.96
C ARG A 307 -7.13 -11.67 9.46
N CYS A 308 -6.32 -12.32 8.62
CA CYS A 308 -6.38 -12.17 7.17
C CYS A 308 -7.58 -12.88 6.51
N ARG A 309 -8.32 -13.72 7.26
CA ARG A 309 -9.53 -14.41 6.74
C ARG A 309 -10.56 -13.45 6.18
N ALA A 310 -10.79 -12.32 6.87
CA ALA A 310 -11.78 -11.32 6.46
C ALA A 310 -11.35 -10.57 5.18
N GLU A 311 -10.06 -10.27 5.05
CA GLU A 311 -9.53 -9.49 3.94
C GLU A 311 -9.41 -10.31 2.65
N ASN A 312 -9.30 -11.64 2.78
CA ASN A 312 -9.21 -12.65 1.73
C ASN A 312 -8.13 -12.44 0.66
N LYS A 313 -7.42 -11.31 0.59
CA LYS A 313 -6.48 -10.97 -0.49
C LYS A 313 -5.01 -11.18 -0.11
N ASP A 314 -4.67 -11.11 1.16
CA ASP A 314 -3.30 -11.29 1.62
C ASP A 314 -2.99 -12.77 1.87
N LEU A 315 -2.17 -13.35 0.99
CA LEU A 315 -1.74 -14.74 1.08
C LEU A 315 -0.33 -14.90 1.65
N ARG A 316 0.34 -13.83 2.11
CA ARG A 316 1.74 -13.89 2.59
C ARG A 316 1.91 -14.81 3.79
N ALA A 317 1.00 -14.72 4.76
CA ALA A 317 0.99 -15.62 5.92
C ALA A 317 0.73 -17.08 5.51
N MET A 318 -0.20 -17.31 4.57
CA MET A 318 -0.48 -18.66 4.05
C MET A 318 0.73 -19.21 3.29
N LYS A 319 1.46 -18.37 2.56
CA LYS A 319 2.67 -18.74 1.82
C LYS A 319 3.78 -19.17 2.77
N LEU A 320 4.07 -18.38 3.79
CA LEU A 320 5.08 -18.75 4.78
C LEU A 320 4.70 -20.04 5.51
N LEU A 321 3.43 -20.20 5.87
CA LEU A 321 2.98 -21.44 6.49
C LEU A 321 3.20 -22.65 5.58
N MET A 322 2.82 -22.55 4.31
CA MET A 322 3.03 -23.61 3.32
C MET A 322 4.52 -23.95 3.19
N ASP A 323 5.39 -22.94 3.15
CA ASP A 323 6.83 -23.16 3.04
C ASP A 323 7.41 -23.86 4.29
N ILE A 324 6.96 -23.49 5.50
CA ILE A 324 7.34 -24.18 6.73
C ILE A 324 6.91 -25.66 6.67
N PHE A 325 5.67 -25.93 6.27
CA PHE A 325 5.10 -27.28 6.26
C PHE A 325 5.68 -28.18 5.16
N CYS A 326 6.24 -27.61 4.10
CA CYS A 326 6.84 -28.37 3.00
C CYS A 326 8.32 -28.71 3.22
N VAL A 327 9.01 -28.07 4.17
CA VAL A 327 10.47 -28.19 4.30
C VAL A 327 10.89 -29.24 5.33
N SER A 328 10.50 -29.15 6.61
CA SER A 328 10.71 -30.27 7.54
C SER A 328 9.83 -30.26 8.78
N ASP A 329 9.47 -31.46 9.22
CA ASP A 329 8.66 -31.74 10.39
C ASP A 329 9.31 -31.28 11.70
N ASP A 330 10.65 -31.27 11.76
CA ASP A 330 11.39 -30.82 12.94
C ASP A 330 11.12 -29.34 13.23
N LEU A 331 11.07 -28.49 12.19
CA LEU A 331 10.77 -27.07 12.37
C LEU A 331 9.32 -26.89 12.83
N ILE A 332 8.38 -27.63 12.25
CA ILE A 332 6.97 -27.62 12.67
C ILE A 332 6.87 -27.98 14.15
N ALA A 333 7.62 -28.99 14.60
CA ALA A 333 7.62 -29.43 15.98
C ALA A 333 8.17 -28.42 16.98
N VAL A 334 9.11 -27.57 16.55
CA VAL A 334 9.64 -26.50 17.38
C VAL A 334 8.73 -25.27 17.38
N LEU A 335 8.16 -24.91 16.23
CA LEU A 335 7.36 -23.67 16.10
C LEU A 335 5.92 -23.81 16.58
N PHE A 336 5.36 -25.02 16.61
CA PHE A 336 3.95 -25.24 16.95
C PHE A 336 3.78 -26.32 18.02
N TYR A 337 3.08 -25.97 19.11
CA TYR A 337 2.56 -26.96 20.04
C TYR A 337 1.32 -27.66 19.47
N ASP A 338 0.98 -28.84 19.99
CA ASP A 338 -0.15 -29.63 19.47
C ASP A 338 -1.49 -28.88 19.55
N ASN A 339 -1.66 -28.03 20.57
CA ASN A 339 -2.83 -27.17 20.69
C ASN A 339 -2.84 -26.05 19.64
N ASP A 340 -1.69 -25.48 19.31
CA ASP A 340 -1.57 -24.47 18.24
C ASP A 340 -1.91 -25.10 16.90
N LEU A 341 -1.42 -26.32 16.64
CA LEU A 341 -1.74 -27.08 15.43
C LEU A 341 -3.25 -27.35 15.29
N LYS A 342 -3.95 -27.70 16.38
CA LYS A 342 -5.42 -27.89 16.35
C LYS A 342 -6.14 -26.60 15.94
N VAL A 343 -5.75 -25.47 16.54
CA VAL A 343 -6.35 -24.16 16.20
C VAL A 343 -6.05 -23.80 14.75
N LEU A 344 -4.80 -23.99 14.31
CA LEU A 344 -4.38 -23.76 12.95
C LEU A 344 -5.19 -24.60 11.95
N TYR A 345 -5.28 -25.91 12.15
CA TYR A 345 -6.06 -26.77 11.25
C TYR A 345 -7.55 -26.44 11.28
N GLY A 346 -8.11 -26.01 12.41
CA GLY A 346 -9.47 -25.48 12.46
C GLY A 346 -9.66 -24.28 11.54
N ILE A 347 -8.71 -23.34 11.52
CA ILE A 347 -8.70 -22.19 10.60
C ILE A 347 -8.58 -22.65 9.15
N LEU A 348 -7.64 -23.54 8.84
CA LEU A 348 -7.41 -24.04 7.48
C LEU A 348 -8.63 -24.80 6.93
N CYS A 349 -9.25 -25.64 7.75
CA CYS A 349 -10.46 -26.39 7.41
C CYS A 349 -11.62 -25.46 7.08
N GLN A 350 -11.83 -24.43 7.88
CA GLN A 350 -12.86 -23.43 7.63
C GLN A 350 -12.56 -22.61 6.37
N ASP A 351 -11.31 -22.16 6.20
CA ASP A 351 -10.89 -21.39 5.02
C ASP A 351 -10.98 -22.18 3.72
N LEU A 352 -10.73 -23.50 3.74
CA LEU A 352 -10.88 -24.38 2.58
C LEU A 352 -12.32 -24.41 2.08
N ILE A 353 -13.30 -24.29 2.98
CA ILE A 353 -14.73 -24.30 2.67
C ILE A 353 -15.22 -22.91 2.28
N ASP A 354 -14.75 -21.87 2.98
CA ASP A 354 -15.31 -20.51 2.86
C ASP A 354 -14.70 -19.69 1.70
N THR A 355 -13.46 -20.01 1.28
CA THR A 355 -12.77 -19.21 0.27
C THR A 355 -13.23 -19.56 -1.15
N ASN A 356 -13.19 -18.59 -2.06
CA ASN A 356 -13.35 -18.82 -3.50
C ASN A 356 -12.04 -18.67 -4.27
N GLN A 357 -10.90 -18.52 -3.57
CA GLN A 357 -9.61 -18.31 -4.20
C GLN A 357 -8.87 -19.62 -4.42
N SER A 358 -8.75 -20.04 -5.68
CA SER A 358 -8.07 -21.29 -6.06
C SER A 358 -6.64 -21.37 -5.54
N GLN A 359 -5.91 -20.24 -5.52
CA GLN A 359 -4.55 -20.21 -4.97
C GLN A 359 -4.51 -20.51 -3.47
N LYS A 360 -5.42 -19.90 -2.68
CA LYS A 360 -5.52 -20.16 -1.25
C LYS A 360 -5.88 -21.62 -0.97
N MET A 361 -6.84 -22.18 -1.72
CA MET A 361 -7.21 -23.60 -1.64
C MET A 361 -6.00 -24.51 -1.93
N ALA A 362 -5.25 -24.21 -3.00
CA ALA A 362 -4.07 -24.98 -3.37
C ALA A 362 -3.04 -25.04 -2.23
N MET A 363 -2.79 -23.89 -1.58
CA MET A 363 -1.83 -23.79 -0.47
C MET A 363 -2.32 -24.56 0.76
N ILE A 364 -3.62 -24.46 1.10
CA ILE A 364 -4.21 -25.20 2.22
C ILE A 364 -4.10 -26.72 1.97
N LEU A 365 -4.48 -27.18 0.79
CA LEU A 365 -4.38 -28.61 0.45
C LEU A 365 -2.92 -29.08 0.45
N GLN A 366 -1.98 -28.25 -0.02
CA GLN A 366 -0.56 -28.57 0.02
C GLN A 366 -0.04 -28.71 1.46
N ILE A 367 -0.48 -27.85 2.39
CA ILE A 367 -0.19 -27.97 3.83
C ILE A 367 -0.76 -29.29 4.37
N MET A 368 -2.02 -29.61 4.03
CA MET A 368 -2.72 -30.80 4.51
C MET A 368 -2.15 -32.13 3.96
N LYS A 369 -1.27 -32.11 2.95
CA LYS A 369 -0.55 -33.33 2.52
C LYS A 369 0.36 -33.89 3.62
N ASN A 370 0.77 -33.06 4.59
CA ASN A 370 1.56 -33.53 5.72
C ASN A 370 0.65 -34.21 6.76
N VAL A 371 0.24 -35.44 6.43
CA VAL A 371 -0.72 -36.22 7.24
C VAL A 371 -0.16 -36.59 8.61
N GLU A 372 1.15 -36.72 8.76
CA GLU A 372 1.78 -37.00 10.06
C GLU A 372 1.51 -35.88 11.08
N VAL A 373 1.52 -34.62 10.66
CA VAL A 373 1.18 -33.50 11.54
C VAL A 373 -0.31 -33.54 11.92
N ILE A 374 -1.19 -33.93 11.00
CA ILE A 374 -2.64 -34.10 11.27
C ILE A 374 -2.87 -35.21 12.29
N ARG A 375 -2.17 -36.35 12.13
CA ARG A 375 -2.21 -37.47 13.07
C ARG A 375 -1.71 -37.05 14.45
N ARG A 376 -0.58 -36.34 14.50
CA ARG A 376 0.03 -35.84 15.74
C ARG A 376 -0.92 -34.95 16.53
N CYS A 377 -1.59 -34.01 15.88
CA CYS A 377 -2.52 -33.11 16.58
C CYS A 377 -3.92 -33.73 16.78
N GLY A 378 -4.19 -34.92 16.25
CA GLY A 378 -5.45 -35.64 16.42
C GLY A 378 -6.65 -34.99 15.73
N PHE A 379 -6.44 -34.21 14.66
CA PHE A 379 -7.48 -33.42 13.97
C PHE A 379 -8.00 -34.09 12.68
N ILE A 380 -7.87 -35.42 12.62
CA ILE A 380 -8.17 -36.25 11.44
C ILE A 380 -9.62 -36.13 10.99
N GLN A 381 -10.57 -36.13 11.95
CA GLN A 381 -12.00 -36.20 11.63
C GLN A 381 -12.49 -34.91 10.99
N GLU A 382 -12.05 -33.77 11.53
CA GLU A 382 -12.36 -32.43 11.06
C GLU A 382 -11.77 -32.20 9.67
N VAL A 383 -10.49 -32.54 9.45
CA VAL A 383 -9.87 -32.46 8.12
C VAL A 383 -10.62 -33.31 7.11
N CYS A 384 -10.93 -34.57 7.44
CA CYS A 384 -11.71 -35.45 6.57
C CYS A 384 -13.08 -34.85 6.20
N ALA A 385 -13.80 -34.29 7.18
CA ALA A 385 -15.11 -33.69 6.95
C ALA A 385 -15.02 -32.46 6.04
N SER A 386 -14.02 -31.60 6.27
CA SER A 386 -13.81 -30.40 5.48
C SER A 386 -13.37 -30.69 4.05
N VAL A 387 -12.46 -31.65 3.85
CA VAL A 387 -12.01 -32.04 2.50
C VAL A 387 -13.14 -32.70 1.70
N LYS A 388 -13.98 -33.54 2.34
CA LYS A 388 -15.20 -34.07 1.70
C LYS A 388 -16.17 -32.96 1.32
N THR A 389 -16.38 -32.00 2.23
CA THR A 389 -17.24 -30.84 1.95
C THR A 389 -16.72 -30.05 0.77
N PHE A 390 -15.42 -29.77 0.73
CA PHE A 390 -14.75 -29.10 -0.39
C PHE A 390 -15.00 -29.80 -1.73
N LEU A 391 -14.84 -31.13 -1.80
CA LEU A 391 -15.07 -31.92 -3.02
C LEU A 391 -16.54 -31.91 -3.50
N LEU A 392 -17.48 -31.67 -2.59
CA LEU A 392 -18.92 -31.60 -2.88
C LEU A 392 -19.37 -30.19 -3.26
N THR A 393 -18.80 -29.15 -2.64
CA THR A 393 -19.28 -27.77 -2.77
C THR A 393 -18.55 -26.98 -3.85
N HIS A 394 -17.29 -27.31 -4.15
CA HIS A 394 -16.48 -26.56 -5.10
C HIS A 394 -16.41 -27.28 -6.44
N ASP A 395 -16.72 -26.55 -7.51
CA ASP A 395 -16.32 -26.93 -8.87
C ASP A 395 -14.82 -26.61 -9.05
N ALA A 396 -14.00 -27.37 -8.34
CA ALA A 396 -12.56 -27.16 -8.27
C ALA A 396 -11.85 -27.77 -9.50
N GLN A 397 -10.75 -27.14 -9.90
CA GLN A 397 -9.84 -27.67 -10.91
C GLN A 397 -9.40 -29.10 -10.58
N LEU A 398 -9.20 -29.92 -11.62
CA LEU A 398 -8.87 -31.35 -11.48
C LEU A 398 -7.70 -31.61 -10.52
N GLU A 399 -6.66 -30.77 -10.58
CA GLU A 399 -5.47 -30.88 -9.72
C GLU A 399 -5.79 -30.75 -8.22
N LEU A 400 -6.67 -29.81 -7.86
CA LEU A 400 -7.09 -29.61 -6.47
C LEU A 400 -7.94 -30.78 -5.98
N ARG A 401 -8.78 -31.34 -6.85
CA ARG A 401 -9.57 -32.54 -6.51
C ARG A 401 -8.67 -33.74 -6.29
N CYS A 402 -7.71 -34.00 -7.19
CA CYS A 402 -6.74 -35.08 -7.00
C CYS A 402 -5.92 -34.92 -5.71
N CYS A 403 -5.56 -33.69 -5.36
CA CYS A 403 -4.87 -33.39 -4.11
C CYS A 403 -5.74 -33.71 -2.88
N ALA A 404 -7.00 -33.29 -2.90
CA ALA A 404 -7.98 -33.57 -1.85
C ALA A 404 -8.24 -35.08 -1.69
N ASP A 405 -8.41 -35.81 -2.80
CA ASP A 405 -8.61 -37.26 -2.80
C ASP A 405 -7.39 -37.99 -2.21
N PHE A 406 -6.17 -37.57 -2.56
CA PHE A 406 -4.94 -38.11 -1.98
C PHE A 406 -4.89 -37.96 -0.46
N ILE A 407 -5.25 -36.77 0.06
CA ILE A 407 -5.29 -36.51 1.51
C ILE A 407 -6.32 -37.43 2.19
N LEU A 408 -7.52 -37.56 1.62
CA LEU A 408 -8.55 -38.43 2.17
C LEU A 408 -8.08 -39.88 2.24
N GLN A 409 -7.44 -40.39 1.18
CA GLN A 409 -6.92 -41.74 1.17
C GLN A 409 -5.88 -41.94 2.28
N GLN A 410 -4.89 -41.05 2.36
CA GLN A 410 -3.79 -41.15 3.34
C GLN A 410 -4.25 -41.01 4.78
N VAL A 411 -5.32 -40.25 5.05
CA VAL A 411 -5.85 -40.07 6.41
C VAL A 411 -6.73 -41.25 6.86
N THR A 412 -7.32 -41.99 5.91
CA THR A 412 -8.16 -43.17 6.20
C THR A 412 -7.39 -44.49 6.33
N GLU A 413 -6.17 -44.54 5.78
CA GLU A 413 -5.19 -45.62 5.97
C GLU A 413 -4.42 -45.43 7.29
#